data_AF-A0A348SCY2-F1
#
_entry.id   AF-A0A348SCY2-F1
#
_cell.length_a   1.000
_cell.length_b   1.000
_cell.length_c   1.000
_cell.angle_alpha   90.00
_cell.angle_beta   90.00
_cell.angle_gamma   90.00
#
_symmetry.space_group_name_H-M   'P 1'
#
loop_
_entity.id
_entity.type
_entity.pdbx_description
1 polymer ?
#
loop_
_entity_poly.entity_id
_entity_poly.type
_entity_poly.pdbx_seq_one_letter_code
_entity_poly.pdbx_strand_id
1 'polypeptide(L)'
;MLFSSAADPAAIDSARASFTLLAGALATLVVFGFVAARRLSGGVAVWAWGGVAFVLSQAARLPLLTLINALVIGAVAPTPGSGSWFTAVLIASFSAGIFEEGSRAFILSKAARYVRTERSGVGFGLGHAGIEALIITLVPSVAALLLLGSIADGSAYSNLPPESLAQLETAITFLGNQDVATSLLAFTERLFATLLHVVLSLYVVRAVAQSSDRGSLIRALV
;
A
#
# COMPACT_ATOMS: atom_id res chain seq x y z
N MET A 1 -22.55 30.42 -19.62
CA MET A 1 -23.23 29.31 -18.91
C MET A 1 -22.36 28.98 -17.72
N LEU A 2 -22.90 29.19 -16.53
CA LEU A 2 -22.20 29.12 -15.25
C LEU A 2 -21.91 27.66 -14.90
N PHE A 3 -20.69 27.38 -14.45
CA PHE A 3 -20.19 26.09 -13.97
C PHE A 3 -21.18 25.45 -12.97
N SER A 4 -21.95 24.45 -13.41
CA SER A 4 -22.87 23.70 -12.54
C SER A 4 -22.33 22.32 -12.13
N SER A 5 -21.03 22.05 -12.31
CA SER A 5 -20.40 20.76 -11.95
C SER A 5 -19.36 20.84 -10.84
N ALA A 6 -19.22 21.99 -10.15
CA ALA A 6 -18.53 22.00 -8.86
C ALA A 6 -19.30 21.04 -7.95
N ALA A 7 -18.65 19.95 -7.52
CA ALA A 7 -19.25 19.03 -6.56
C ALA A 7 -19.81 19.79 -5.37
N ASP A 8 -20.89 19.26 -4.82
CA ASP A 8 -21.53 19.79 -3.62
C ASP A 8 -20.45 20.17 -2.59
N PRO A 9 -20.32 21.46 -2.22
CA PRO A 9 -19.31 21.91 -1.27
C PRO A 9 -19.32 21.10 0.02
N ALA A 10 -20.50 20.66 0.48
CA ALA A 10 -20.63 19.81 1.65
C ALA A 10 -20.01 18.41 1.45
N ALA A 11 -20.14 17.83 0.25
CA ALA A 11 -19.50 16.56 -0.10
C ALA A 11 -17.98 16.70 -0.15
N ILE A 12 -17.47 17.79 -0.73
CA ILE A 12 -16.02 18.08 -0.75
C ILE A 12 -15.47 18.22 0.67
N ASP A 13 -16.13 18.97 1.55
CA ASP A 13 -15.68 19.14 2.93
C ASP A 13 -15.76 17.84 3.74
N SER A 14 -16.81 17.04 3.54
CA SER A 14 -16.94 15.70 4.14
C SER A 14 -15.81 14.75 3.69
N ALA A 15 -15.51 14.72 2.39
CA ALA A 15 -14.43 13.92 1.85
C ALA A 15 -13.07 14.37 2.40
N ARG A 16 -12.82 15.68 2.48
CA ARG A 16 -11.59 16.23 3.08
C ARG A 16 -11.43 15.83 4.54
N ALA A 17 -12.51 15.90 5.34
CA ALA A 17 -12.48 15.45 6.72
C ALA A 17 -12.16 13.95 6.83
N SER A 18 -12.75 13.13 5.96
CA SER A 18 -12.55 11.68 5.91
C SER A 18 -11.10 11.31 5.53
N PHE A 19 -10.55 11.91 4.47
CA PHE A 19 -9.15 11.72 4.10
C PHE A 19 -8.17 12.26 5.15
N THR A 20 -8.52 13.33 5.86
CA THR A 20 -7.69 13.87 6.96
C THR A 20 -7.60 12.87 8.10
N LEU A 21 -8.74 12.27 8.48
CA LEU A 21 -8.80 11.19 9.46
C LEU A 21 -7.93 10.00 9.02
N LEU A 22 -8.10 9.52 7.79
CA LEU A 22 -7.34 8.40 7.24
C LEU A 22 -5.82 8.68 7.23
N ALA A 23 -5.41 9.83 6.69
CA ALA A 23 -4.02 10.23 6.61
C ALA A 23 -3.38 10.36 8.01
N GLY A 24 -4.09 10.96 8.97
CA GLY A 24 -3.62 11.07 10.36
C GLY A 24 -3.45 9.71 11.04
N ALA A 25 -4.43 8.80 10.85
CA ALA A 25 -4.37 7.45 11.40
C ALA A 25 -3.21 6.64 10.80
N LEU A 26 -3.01 6.72 9.48
CA LEU A 26 -1.90 6.05 8.78
C LEU A 26 -0.53 6.62 9.15
N ALA A 27 -0.40 7.95 9.23
CA ALA A 27 0.83 8.58 9.69
C ALA A 27 1.20 8.12 11.10
N THR A 28 0.20 8.03 12.00
CA THR A 28 0.38 7.51 13.35
C THR A 28 0.84 6.05 13.33
N LEU A 29 0.21 5.20 12.52
CA LEU A 29 0.59 3.79 12.36
C LEU A 29 2.03 3.63 11.87
N VAL A 30 2.42 4.39 10.83
CA VAL A 30 3.77 4.35 10.25
C VAL A 30 4.82 4.84 11.26
N VAL A 31 4.59 5.97 11.93
CA VAL A 31 5.50 6.52 12.94
C VAL A 31 5.62 5.57 14.13
N PHE A 32 4.51 5.04 14.63
CA PHE A 32 4.52 4.05 15.70
C PHE A 32 5.30 2.80 15.30
N GLY A 33 5.04 2.26 14.11
CA GLY A 33 5.77 1.11 13.56
C GLY A 33 7.27 1.36 13.44
N PHE A 34 7.67 2.53 12.97
CA PHE A 34 9.08 2.95 12.91
C PHE A 34 9.73 3.01 14.30
N VAL A 35 9.08 3.67 15.27
CA VAL A 35 9.60 3.80 16.65
C VAL A 35 9.69 2.42 17.32
N ALA A 36 8.66 1.59 17.17
CA ALA A 36 8.64 0.23 17.69
C ALA A 36 9.74 -0.63 17.06
N ALA A 37 9.90 -0.58 15.73
CA ALA A 37 10.96 -1.30 15.03
C ALA A 37 12.36 -0.88 15.51
N ARG A 38 12.62 0.42 15.67
CA ARG A 38 13.90 0.93 16.20
C ARG A 38 14.17 0.41 17.61
N ARG A 39 13.15 0.40 18.49
CA ARG A 39 13.27 -0.09 19.87
C ARG A 39 13.49 -1.60 19.95
N LEU A 40 12.82 -2.38 19.09
CA LEU A 40 12.89 -3.85 19.11
C LEU A 40 14.17 -4.38 18.44
N SER A 41 14.59 -3.78 17.33
CA SER A 41 15.69 -4.28 16.51
C SER A 41 17.05 -3.63 16.76
N GLY A 42 17.10 -2.57 17.58
CA GLY A 42 18.34 -1.87 17.94
C GLY A 42 18.86 -0.90 16.86
N GLY A 43 18.16 -0.73 15.74
CA GLY A 43 18.58 0.20 14.68
C GLY A 43 17.54 0.40 13.59
N VAL A 44 17.70 1.46 12.79
CA VAL A 44 16.78 1.81 11.69
C VAL A 44 17.00 0.90 10.46
N ALA A 45 18.19 0.32 10.32
CA ALA A 45 18.56 -0.51 9.18
C ALA A 45 17.59 -1.68 8.98
N VAL A 46 17.13 -2.33 10.05
CA VAL A 46 16.20 -3.47 9.98
C VAL A 46 14.85 -3.06 9.42
N TRP A 47 14.31 -1.92 9.86
CA TRP A 47 13.09 -1.33 9.33
C TRP A 47 13.27 -0.96 7.84
N ALA A 48 14.40 -0.34 7.49
CA ALA A 48 14.70 0.02 6.10
C ALA A 48 14.78 -1.21 5.18
N TRP A 49 15.39 -2.32 5.62
CA TRP A 49 15.40 -3.56 4.83
C TRP A 49 14.01 -4.16 4.61
N GLY A 50 13.11 -4.05 5.60
CA GLY A 50 11.71 -4.40 5.42
C GLY A 50 11.05 -3.60 4.30
N GLY A 51 11.27 -2.28 4.32
CA GLY A 51 10.80 -1.37 3.29
C GLY A 51 11.37 -1.66 1.90
N VAL A 52 12.67 -1.93 1.82
CA VAL A 52 13.35 -2.32 0.58
C VAL A 52 12.73 -3.60 0.01
N ALA A 53 12.41 -4.59 0.85
CA ALA A 53 11.74 -5.81 0.38
C ALA A 53 10.40 -5.50 -0.30
N PHE A 54 9.57 -4.62 0.28
CA PHE A 54 8.32 -4.19 -0.36
C PHE A 54 8.57 -3.46 -1.70
N VAL A 55 9.51 -2.52 -1.75
CA VAL A 55 9.78 -1.78 -3.00
C VAL A 55 10.29 -2.73 -4.09
N LEU A 56 11.16 -3.68 -3.74
CA LEU A 56 11.65 -4.69 -4.68
C LEU A 56 10.54 -5.63 -5.16
N SER A 57 9.61 -6.03 -4.28
CA SER A 57 8.47 -6.85 -4.69
C SER A 57 7.60 -6.13 -5.71
N GLN A 58 7.25 -4.85 -5.46
CA GLN A 58 6.42 -4.09 -6.39
C GLN A 58 7.17 -3.77 -7.70
N ALA A 59 8.47 -3.47 -7.64
CA ALA A 59 9.28 -3.22 -8.84
C ALA A 59 9.27 -4.41 -9.82
N ALA A 60 9.26 -5.64 -9.30
CA ALA A 60 9.18 -6.85 -10.12
C ALA A 60 7.73 -7.24 -10.46
N ARG A 61 6.78 -7.00 -9.55
CA ARG A 61 5.37 -7.38 -9.71
C ARG A 61 4.61 -6.49 -10.68
N LEU A 62 4.85 -5.17 -10.68
CA LEU A 62 4.09 -4.23 -11.51
C LEU A 62 4.24 -4.51 -13.02
N PRO A 63 5.45 -4.74 -13.59
CA PRO A 63 5.58 -5.13 -14.99
C PRO A 63 4.82 -6.43 -15.32
N LEU A 64 4.87 -7.43 -14.44
CA LEU A 64 4.14 -8.68 -14.62
C LEU A 64 2.62 -8.44 -14.60
N LEU A 65 2.14 -7.64 -13.66
CA LEU A 65 0.71 -7.36 -13.53
C LEU A 65 0.18 -6.59 -14.74
N THR A 66 0.96 -5.65 -15.30
CA THR A 66 0.65 -4.97 -16.56
C THR A 66 0.50 -5.96 -17.70
N LEU A 67 1.44 -6.92 -17.83
CA LEU A 67 1.37 -7.94 -18.87
C LEU A 67 0.17 -8.87 -18.69
N ILE A 68 -0.08 -9.37 -17.48
CA ILE A 68 -1.21 -10.28 -17.20
C ILE A 68 -2.53 -9.56 -17.45
N ASN A 69 -2.67 -8.30 -17.01
CA ASN A 69 -3.89 -7.53 -17.27
C ASN A 69 -4.13 -7.36 -18.76
N ALA A 70 -3.11 -7.06 -19.56
CA ALA A 70 -3.24 -6.94 -21.02
C ALA A 70 -3.67 -8.25 -21.70
N LEU A 71 -3.21 -9.41 -21.20
CA LEU A 71 -3.48 -10.71 -21.80
C LEU A 71 -4.78 -11.37 -21.32
N VAL A 72 -5.18 -11.13 -20.07
CA VAL A 72 -6.26 -11.88 -19.39
C VAL A 72 -7.49 -11.02 -19.12
N ILE A 73 -7.29 -9.75 -18.73
CA ILE A 73 -8.37 -8.86 -18.29
C ILE A 73 -8.82 -7.92 -19.43
N GLY A 74 -7.87 -7.46 -20.25
CA GLY A 74 -8.08 -6.48 -21.31
C GLY A 74 -7.76 -5.04 -20.87
N ALA A 75 -7.97 -4.10 -21.80
CA ALA A 75 -7.62 -2.69 -21.61
C ALA A 75 -8.64 -1.88 -20.76
N VAL A 76 -9.82 -2.45 -20.52
CA VAL A 76 -10.90 -1.80 -19.77
C VAL A 76 -10.98 -2.37 -18.36
N ALA A 77 -11.04 -1.50 -17.36
CA ALA A 77 -11.19 -1.91 -15.97
C ALA A 77 -12.48 -2.74 -15.78
N PRO A 78 -12.42 -3.91 -15.12
CA PRO A 78 -13.61 -4.72 -14.88
C PRO A 78 -14.65 -4.03 -14.00
N THR A 79 -15.92 -4.20 -14.34
CA THR A 79 -17.03 -3.77 -13.48
C THR A 79 -16.96 -4.50 -12.13
N PRO A 80 -17.01 -3.79 -10.98
CA PRO A 80 -17.02 -4.43 -9.66
C PRO A 80 -18.07 -5.53 -9.54
N GLY A 81 -17.68 -6.67 -8.96
CA GLY A 81 -18.55 -7.85 -8.78
C GLY A 81 -18.75 -8.72 -10.03
N SER A 82 -18.22 -8.34 -11.19
CA SER A 82 -18.23 -9.20 -12.39
C SER A 82 -17.21 -10.35 -12.27
N GLY A 83 -17.36 -11.38 -13.12
CA GLY A 83 -16.40 -12.49 -13.18
C GLY A 83 -14.97 -12.05 -13.51
N SER A 84 -14.80 -11.10 -14.44
CA SER A 84 -13.48 -10.54 -14.76
C SER A 84 -12.90 -9.70 -13.61
N TRP A 85 -13.74 -9.05 -12.81
CA TRP A 85 -13.31 -8.35 -11.60
C TRP A 85 -12.78 -9.33 -10.55
N PHE A 86 -13.50 -10.43 -10.29
CA PHE A 86 -13.01 -11.47 -9.38
C PHE A 86 -11.68 -12.06 -9.86
N THR A 87 -11.55 -12.34 -11.16
CA THR A 87 -10.29 -12.81 -11.75
C THR A 87 -9.15 -11.80 -11.55
N ALA A 88 -9.40 -10.50 -11.77
CA ALA A 88 -8.41 -9.45 -11.56
C ALA A 88 -7.98 -9.35 -10.09
N VAL A 89 -8.93 -9.40 -9.14
CA VAL A 89 -8.66 -9.39 -7.70
C VAL A 89 -7.83 -10.60 -7.28
N LEU A 90 -8.14 -11.80 -7.78
CA LEU A 90 -7.37 -13.01 -7.51
C LEU A 90 -5.93 -12.89 -8.03
N ILE A 91 -5.75 -12.49 -9.30
CA ILE A 91 -4.44 -12.28 -9.91
C ILE A 91 -3.63 -11.27 -9.12
N ALA A 92 -4.24 -10.12 -8.78
CA ALA A 92 -3.58 -9.11 -7.97
C ALA A 92 -3.19 -9.68 -6.60
N SER A 93 -4.09 -10.34 -5.89
CA SER A 93 -3.84 -10.81 -4.52
C SER A 93 -2.79 -11.93 -4.46
N PHE A 94 -2.88 -12.94 -5.33
CA PHE A 94 -1.90 -14.03 -5.38
C PHE A 94 -0.52 -13.56 -5.84
N SER A 95 -0.46 -12.68 -6.85
CA SER A 95 0.82 -12.09 -7.25
C SER A 95 1.43 -11.24 -6.13
N ALA A 96 0.63 -10.57 -5.31
CA ALA A 96 1.13 -9.86 -4.12
C ALA A 96 1.90 -10.82 -3.20
N GLY A 97 1.22 -11.90 -2.78
CA GLY A 97 1.79 -12.88 -1.86
C GLY A 97 3.09 -13.49 -2.38
N ILE A 98 3.13 -13.91 -3.65
CA ILE A 98 4.32 -14.53 -4.25
C ILE A 98 5.52 -13.56 -4.26
N PHE A 99 5.31 -12.33 -4.74
CA PHE A 99 6.41 -11.37 -4.89
C PHE A 99 6.85 -10.80 -3.54
N GLU A 100 5.93 -10.52 -2.64
CA GLU A 100 6.24 -10.00 -1.31
C GLU A 100 6.96 -11.05 -0.46
N GLU A 101 6.50 -12.31 -0.46
CA GLU A 101 7.20 -13.39 0.23
C GLU A 101 8.55 -13.71 -0.41
N GLY A 102 8.61 -13.75 -1.74
CA GLY A 102 9.87 -13.96 -2.47
C GLY A 102 10.92 -12.89 -2.16
N SER A 103 10.53 -11.61 -2.14
CA SER A 103 11.41 -10.50 -1.78
C SER A 103 11.88 -10.58 -0.32
N ARG A 104 10.99 -10.95 0.60
CA ARG A 104 11.26 -11.11 2.03
C ARG A 104 12.28 -12.22 2.27
N ALA A 105 12.04 -13.39 1.68
CA ALA A 105 12.97 -14.52 1.70
C ALA A 105 14.34 -14.16 1.10
N PHE A 106 14.37 -13.46 -0.03
CA PHE A 106 15.61 -13.01 -0.66
C PHE A 106 16.40 -12.07 0.26
N ILE A 107 15.76 -11.01 0.77
CA ILE A 107 16.44 -10.02 1.63
C ILE A 107 16.93 -10.66 2.92
N LEU A 108 16.10 -11.42 3.64
CA LEU A 108 16.47 -12.04 4.91
C LEU A 108 17.55 -13.13 4.76
N SER A 109 17.60 -13.83 3.63
CA SER A 109 18.61 -14.85 3.37
C SER A 109 19.93 -14.30 2.81
N LYS A 110 19.93 -13.15 2.11
CA LYS A 110 21.12 -12.63 1.40
C LYS A 110 21.63 -11.28 1.91
N ALA A 111 20.77 -10.28 2.00
CA ALA A 111 21.16 -8.90 2.28
C ALA A 111 21.15 -8.59 3.77
N ALA A 112 20.06 -8.93 4.47
CA ALA A 112 19.85 -8.68 5.89
C ALA A 112 20.15 -9.93 6.73
N ARG A 113 21.31 -10.56 6.49
CA ARG A 113 21.69 -11.84 7.13
C ARG A 113 21.86 -11.79 8.66
N TYR A 114 21.95 -10.59 9.20
CA TYR A 114 22.04 -10.34 10.65
C TYR A 114 20.66 -10.32 11.33
N VAL A 115 19.56 -10.28 10.57
CA VAL A 115 18.19 -10.34 11.10
C VAL A 115 17.83 -11.79 11.40
N ARG A 116 18.08 -12.24 12.63
CA ARG A 116 17.92 -13.64 13.06
C ARG A 116 17.12 -13.84 14.34
N THR A 117 16.75 -12.75 15.02
CA THR A 117 15.95 -12.81 16.25
C THR A 117 14.51 -12.40 15.96
N GLU A 118 13.56 -12.88 16.76
CA GLU A 118 12.16 -12.50 16.64
C GLU A 118 11.97 -10.99 16.74
N ARG A 119 12.66 -10.31 17.66
CA ARG A 119 12.61 -8.84 17.78
C ARG A 119 13.05 -8.14 16.51
N SER A 120 14.13 -8.61 15.87
CA SER A 120 14.57 -8.08 14.58
C SER A 120 13.60 -8.44 13.44
N GLY A 121 12.94 -9.60 13.50
CA GLY A 121 11.89 -9.98 12.55
C GLY A 121 10.64 -9.11 12.64
N VAL A 122 10.21 -8.74 13.86
CA VAL A 122 9.15 -7.74 14.06
C VAL A 122 9.56 -6.40 13.46
N GLY A 123 10.79 -5.95 13.73
CA GLY A 123 11.30 -4.70 13.15
C GLY A 123 11.32 -4.69 11.62
N PHE A 124 11.66 -5.84 11.00
CA PHE A 124 11.62 -5.99 9.55
C PHE A 124 10.18 -5.94 9.02
N GLY A 125 9.26 -6.69 9.64
CA GLY A 125 7.85 -6.71 9.23
C GLY A 125 7.17 -5.34 9.35
N LEU A 126 7.46 -4.59 10.41
CA LEU A 126 7.01 -3.20 10.59
C LEU A 126 7.61 -2.25 9.54
N GLY A 127 8.84 -2.53 9.07
CA GLY A 127 9.47 -1.85 7.95
C GLY A 127 8.72 -2.04 6.64
N HIS A 128 8.42 -3.30 6.33
CA HIS A 128 7.67 -3.68 5.14
C HIS A 128 6.28 -3.06 5.12
N ALA A 129 5.50 -3.29 6.19
CA ALA A 129 4.17 -2.75 6.34
C ALA A 129 4.13 -1.23 6.38
N GLY A 130 5.11 -0.59 7.02
CA GLY A 130 5.18 0.86 7.12
C GLY A 130 5.39 1.54 5.77
N ILE A 131 6.31 1.02 4.95
CA ILE A 131 6.52 1.54 3.59
C ILE A 131 5.34 1.21 2.67
N GLU A 132 4.73 0.03 2.80
CA GLU A 132 3.51 -0.28 2.06
C GLU A 132 2.37 0.68 2.41
N ALA A 133 2.06 0.88 3.70
CA ALA A 133 1.02 1.81 4.13
C ALA A 133 1.31 3.25 3.69
N LEU A 134 2.59 3.64 3.68
CA LEU A 134 3.01 4.95 3.20
C LEU A 134 2.73 5.11 1.70
N ILE A 135 3.19 4.18 0.87
CA ILE A 135 3.13 4.28 -0.59
C ILE A 135 1.71 4.02 -1.10
N ILE A 136 1.04 2.98 -0.61
CA ILE A 136 -0.23 2.50 -1.16
C ILE A 136 -1.43 3.29 -0.64
N THR A 137 -1.35 3.92 0.53
CA THR A 137 -2.53 4.56 1.14
C THR A 137 -2.27 5.99 1.63
N LEU A 138 -1.19 6.24 2.38
CA LEU A 138 -0.96 7.57 2.95
C LEU A 138 -0.66 8.63 1.87
N VAL A 139 0.28 8.35 0.96
CA VAL A 139 0.63 9.29 -0.13
C VAL A 139 -0.59 9.58 -1.03
N PRO A 140 -1.36 8.59 -1.50
CA PRO A 140 -2.61 8.84 -2.22
C PRO A 140 -3.64 9.64 -1.43
N SER A 141 -3.78 9.39 -0.12
CA SER A 141 -4.70 10.15 0.74
C SER A 141 -4.30 11.62 0.85
N VAL A 142 -2.99 11.90 0.98
CA VAL A 142 -2.47 13.28 0.97
C VAL A 142 -2.67 13.93 -0.39
N ALA A 143 -2.44 13.22 -1.49
CA ALA A 143 -2.71 13.74 -2.84
C ALA A 143 -4.20 14.07 -3.03
N ALA A 144 -5.11 13.22 -2.51
CA ALA A 144 -6.55 13.49 -2.51
C ALA A 144 -6.89 14.75 -1.71
N LEU A 145 -6.29 14.95 -0.53
CA LEU A 145 -6.49 16.18 0.26
C LEU A 145 -6.05 17.44 -0.47
N LEU A 146 -4.90 17.39 -1.15
CA LEU A 146 -4.40 18.52 -1.94
C LEU A 146 -5.33 18.83 -3.12
N LEU A 147 -5.80 17.80 -3.83
CA LEU A 147 -6.73 17.98 -4.95
C LEU A 147 -8.10 18.50 -4.49
N LEU A 148 -8.67 17.94 -3.41
CA LEU A 148 -9.94 18.43 -2.86
C LEU A 148 -9.82 19.87 -2.33
N GLY A 149 -8.66 20.23 -1.78
CA GLY A 149 -8.35 21.61 -1.39
C GLY A 149 -8.33 22.57 -2.58
N SER A 150 -7.67 22.20 -3.67
CA SER A 150 -7.63 23.02 -4.89
C SER A 150 -8.98 23.10 -5.62
N ILE A 151 -9.83 22.08 -5.48
CA ILE A 151 -11.22 22.15 -5.95
C ILE A 151 -12.01 23.14 -5.11
N ALA A 152 -11.90 23.08 -3.78
CA ALA A 152 -12.64 23.94 -2.86
C ALA A 152 -12.30 25.43 -3.00
N ASP A 153 -11.03 25.77 -3.29
CA ASP A 153 -10.59 27.15 -3.53
C ASP A 153 -10.67 27.58 -5.01
N GLY A 154 -11.09 26.69 -5.90
CA GLY A 154 -11.24 26.92 -7.34
C GLY A 154 -9.94 26.90 -8.14
N SER A 155 -8.77 26.76 -7.51
CA SER A 155 -7.49 26.74 -8.21
C SER A 155 -7.30 25.53 -9.13
N ALA A 156 -7.99 24.41 -8.86
CA ALA A 156 -7.99 23.21 -9.71
C ALA A 156 -8.50 23.49 -11.14
N TYR A 157 -9.37 24.49 -11.29
CA TYR A 157 -9.93 24.89 -12.58
C TYR A 157 -9.09 25.96 -13.28
N SER A 158 -8.13 26.57 -12.56
CA SER A 158 -7.26 27.59 -13.13
C SER A 158 -6.29 26.95 -14.13
N ASN A 159 -6.28 27.46 -15.37
CA ASN A 159 -5.45 26.94 -16.46
C ASN A 159 -5.68 25.46 -16.81
N LEU A 160 -6.84 24.89 -16.44
CA LEU A 160 -7.17 23.51 -16.79
C LEU A 160 -7.46 23.40 -18.29
N PRO A 161 -6.71 22.57 -19.04
CA PRO A 161 -7.01 22.33 -20.44
C PRO A 161 -8.43 21.74 -20.59
N PRO A 162 -9.21 22.11 -21.62
CA PRO A 162 -10.56 21.59 -21.82
C PRO A 162 -10.63 20.05 -21.83
N GLU A 163 -9.60 19.39 -22.36
CA GLU A 163 -9.47 17.93 -22.41
C GLU A 163 -9.28 17.28 -21.03
N SER A 164 -8.86 18.03 -20.03
CA SER A 164 -8.62 17.54 -18.66
C SER A 164 -9.84 17.71 -17.75
N LEU A 165 -10.87 18.46 -18.17
CA LEU A 165 -12.08 18.71 -17.37
C LEU A 165 -12.79 17.40 -17.01
N ALA A 166 -12.99 16.51 -17.97
CA ALA A 166 -13.65 15.23 -17.75
C ALA A 166 -12.89 14.33 -16.75
N GLN A 167 -11.56 14.39 -16.77
CA GLN A 167 -10.72 13.64 -15.82
C GLN A 167 -10.84 14.21 -14.41
N LEU A 168 -10.88 15.55 -14.29
CA LEU A 168 -11.10 16.22 -13.01
C LEU A 168 -12.49 15.91 -12.46
N GLU A 169 -13.55 15.95 -13.28
CA GLU A 169 -14.91 15.59 -12.85
C GLU A 169 -15.03 14.14 -12.38
N THR A 170 -14.31 13.23 -13.03
CA THR A 170 -14.20 11.82 -12.60
C THR A 170 -13.52 11.72 -11.23
N ALA A 171 -12.41 12.43 -11.04
CA ALA A 171 -11.69 12.46 -9.76
C ALA A 171 -12.54 13.08 -8.64
N ILE A 172 -13.24 14.19 -8.93
CA ILE A 172 -14.18 14.85 -8.02
C ILE A 172 -15.25 13.86 -7.55
N THR A 173 -15.87 13.15 -8.49
CA THR A 173 -16.94 12.18 -8.17
C THR A 173 -16.41 11.04 -7.32
N PHE A 174 -15.25 10.48 -7.68
CA PHE A 174 -14.65 9.38 -6.93
C PHE A 174 -14.24 9.80 -5.52
N LEU A 175 -13.51 10.91 -5.38
CA LEU A 175 -13.00 11.39 -4.10
C LEU A 175 -14.11 11.96 -3.22
N GLY A 176 -15.10 12.64 -3.81
CA GLY A 176 -16.25 13.20 -3.10
C GLY A 176 -17.15 12.16 -2.45
N ASN A 177 -17.11 10.91 -2.93
CA ASN A 177 -17.83 9.77 -2.34
C ASN A 177 -17.08 9.13 -1.15
N GLN A 178 -15.87 9.59 -0.82
CA GLN A 178 -15.14 9.12 0.34
C GLN A 178 -15.83 9.59 1.64
N ASP A 179 -16.16 8.65 2.51
CA ASP A 179 -16.75 8.93 3.81
C ASP A 179 -15.90 8.38 4.97
N VAL A 180 -16.33 8.66 6.20
CA VAL A 180 -15.66 8.22 7.42
C VAL A 180 -15.64 6.69 7.52
N ALA A 181 -16.73 6.01 7.14
CA ALA A 181 -16.84 4.56 7.24
C ALA A 181 -15.82 3.85 6.32
N THR A 182 -15.73 4.28 5.07
CA THR A 182 -14.75 3.78 4.09
C THR A 182 -13.31 4.11 4.50
N SER A 183 -13.07 5.28 5.12
CA SER A 183 -11.76 5.62 5.67
C SER A 183 -11.36 4.74 6.85
N LEU A 184 -12.29 4.45 7.77
CA LEU A 184 -12.04 3.53 8.88
C LEU A 184 -11.83 2.09 8.40
N LEU A 185 -12.54 1.66 7.37
CA LEU A 185 -12.34 0.36 6.74
C LEU A 185 -10.94 0.26 6.11
N ALA A 186 -10.54 1.25 5.31
CA ALA A 186 -9.21 1.31 4.70
C ALA A 186 -8.09 1.28 5.77
N PHE A 187 -8.26 2.03 6.87
CA PHE A 187 -7.32 1.98 8.00
C PHE A 187 -7.29 0.60 8.68
N THR A 188 -8.45 -0.02 8.88
CA THR A 188 -8.57 -1.35 9.48
C THR A 188 -7.87 -2.42 8.63
N GLU A 189 -8.04 -2.38 7.32
CA GLU A 189 -7.30 -3.25 6.39
C GLU A 189 -5.78 -3.06 6.53
N ARG A 190 -5.31 -1.81 6.66
CA ARG A 190 -3.88 -1.53 6.88
C ARG A 190 -3.37 -2.06 8.22
N LEU A 191 -4.18 -2.05 9.28
CA LEU A 191 -3.82 -2.69 10.55
C LEU A 191 -3.66 -4.21 10.39
N PHE A 192 -4.62 -4.87 9.74
CA PHE A 192 -4.53 -6.32 9.48
C PHE A 192 -3.35 -6.68 8.58
N ALA A 193 -3.11 -5.91 7.51
CA ALA A 193 -1.94 -6.09 6.65
C ALA A 193 -0.64 -5.95 7.46
N THR A 194 -0.54 -4.92 8.31
CA THR A 194 0.63 -4.71 9.18
C THR A 194 0.91 -5.92 10.07
N LEU A 195 -0.12 -6.46 10.71
CA LEU A 195 -0.01 -7.67 11.52
C LEU A 195 0.44 -8.87 10.69
N LEU A 196 -0.13 -9.05 9.50
CA LEU A 196 0.23 -10.13 8.59
C LEU A 196 1.70 -10.05 8.17
N HIS A 197 2.21 -8.89 7.77
CA HIS A 197 3.62 -8.75 7.40
C HIS A 197 4.57 -9.02 8.55
N VAL A 198 4.21 -8.65 9.78
CA VAL A 198 4.98 -8.99 10.98
C VAL A 198 5.02 -10.51 11.16
N VAL A 199 3.87 -11.18 11.09
CA VAL A 199 3.78 -12.64 11.24
C VAL A 199 4.59 -13.37 10.17
N LEU A 200 4.42 -13.03 8.90
CA LEU A 200 5.16 -13.64 7.79
C LEU A 200 6.66 -13.40 7.91
N SER A 201 7.08 -12.22 8.37
CA SER A 201 8.49 -11.93 8.65
C SER A 201 9.07 -12.81 9.74
N LEU A 202 8.29 -13.12 10.78
CA LEU A 202 8.73 -14.06 11.81
C LEU A 202 8.88 -15.49 11.28
N TYR A 203 7.99 -15.95 10.40
CA TYR A 203 8.12 -17.26 9.74
C TYR A 203 9.42 -17.36 8.95
N VAL A 204 9.72 -16.38 8.08
CA VAL A 204 10.95 -16.38 7.31
C VAL A 204 12.18 -16.26 8.20
N VAL A 205 12.17 -15.40 9.21
CA VAL A 205 13.31 -15.30 10.14
C VAL A 205 13.57 -16.62 10.84
N ARG A 206 12.53 -17.34 11.29
CA ARG A 206 12.68 -18.66 11.90
C ARG A 206 13.26 -19.68 10.92
N ALA A 207 12.74 -19.73 9.70
CA ALA A 207 13.24 -20.61 8.64
C ALA A 207 14.73 -20.36 8.34
N VAL A 208 15.11 -19.09 8.17
CA VAL A 208 16.49 -18.70 7.84
C VAL A 208 17.44 -18.86 9.03
N ALA A 209 16.98 -18.70 10.27
CA ALA A 209 17.79 -18.91 11.47
C ALA A 209 18.08 -20.39 11.74
N GLN A 210 17.19 -21.29 11.32
CA GLN A 210 17.34 -22.74 11.51
C GLN A 210 18.08 -23.43 10.36
N SER A 211 18.23 -22.77 9.20
CA SER A 211 18.92 -23.36 8.05
C SER A 211 20.44 -23.34 8.20
N SER A 212 21.09 -24.50 8.08
CA SER A 212 22.55 -24.68 8.07
C SER A 212 23.17 -24.56 6.68
N ASP A 213 22.40 -24.88 5.64
CA ASP A 213 22.83 -24.85 4.23
C ASP A 213 21.71 -24.39 3.27
N ARG A 214 22.06 -24.17 2.00
CA ARG A 214 21.15 -23.63 0.98
C ARG A 214 19.96 -24.54 0.67
N GLY A 215 20.12 -25.87 0.77
CA GLY A 215 19.05 -26.84 0.58
C GLY A 215 18.11 -26.95 1.79
N SER A 216 18.65 -26.82 3.00
CA SER A 216 17.84 -26.73 4.22
C SER A 216 16.97 -25.46 4.26
N LEU A 217 17.46 -24.35 3.70
CA LEU A 217 16.71 -23.10 3.55
C LEU A 217 15.53 -23.26 2.59
N ILE A 218 15.73 -23.88 1.42
CA ILE A 218 14.66 -24.09 0.44
C ILE A 218 13.55 -24.97 1.04
N ARG A 219 13.91 -26.04 1.77
CA ARG A 219 12.94 -26.90 2.45
C ARG A 219 12.21 -26.22 3.61
N ALA A 220 12.74 -25.14 4.16
CA ALA A 220 12.12 -24.41 5.26
C ALA A 220 11.19 -23.27 4.79
N LEU A 221 11.28 -22.89 3.52
CA LEU A 221 10.50 -21.82 2.90
C LEU A 221 9.36 -22.32 2.00
N VAL A 222 9.26 -23.63 1.78
CA VAL A 222 8.23 -24.33 1.00
C VAL A 222 7.52 -25.32 1.90
#